data_AF-A0A9Y1FKH4-F1
#
_entry.id   AF-A0A9Y1FKH4-F1
#
_cell.length_a   1.000
_cell.length_b   1.000
_cell.length_c   1.000
_cell.angle_alpha   90.00
_cell.angle_beta   90.00
_cell.angle_gamma   90.00
#
_symmetry.space_group_name_H-M   'P 1'
#
loop_
_entity.id
_entity.type
_entity.pdbx_description
1 polymer ?
#
loop_
_entity_poly.entity_id
_entity_poly.type
_entity_poly.pdbx_seq_one_letter_code
_entity_poly.pdbx_strand_id
1 'polypeptide(L)'
;MSRARAKNLAFFLIVISLFLSLTIPVDAYDKKLGIEWGDRVEVACERYIDGKLKTVYSEDYPLEVAIDEDITNYNFVSELVGMKVGETKSSISWYVTQTNGSVSYFEYKNVKILRITLDATPDHTGPSAGNVLLIILKVILGLGLAFVLLYLIYKLWKRFLIKKCFKCRKNKAIKKCSKCGIFLCDKCTINGCPECKSRTFVRL
;
A
#
# COMPACT_ATOMS: atom_id res chain seq x y z
N MET A 1 15.36 -27.36 -18.67
CA MET A 1 14.35 -26.70 -17.80
C MET A 1 13.11 -26.38 -18.63
N SER A 2 11.94 -26.95 -18.30
CA SER A 2 10.75 -26.80 -19.16
C SER A 2 10.20 -25.37 -19.10
N ARG A 3 9.83 -24.81 -20.26
CA ARG A 3 9.23 -23.46 -20.40
C ARG A 3 8.01 -23.20 -19.51
N ALA A 4 7.40 -24.25 -18.95
CA ALA A 4 6.30 -24.15 -17.99
C ALA A 4 6.76 -23.73 -16.59
N ARG A 5 7.92 -24.19 -16.11
CA ARG A 5 8.44 -23.81 -14.78
C ARG A 5 8.86 -22.34 -14.70
N ALA A 6 9.40 -21.79 -15.79
CA ALA A 6 9.80 -20.38 -15.84
C ALA A 6 8.58 -19.42 -15.79
N LYS A 7 7.43 -19.81 -16.35
CA LYS A 7 6.21 -19.01 -16.34
C LYS A 7 5.55 -18.97 -14.96
N ASN A 8 5.57 -20.09 -14.24
CA ASN A 8 5.03 -20.15 -12.88
C ASN A 8 5.90 -19.35 -11.90
N LEU A 9 7.22 -19.33 -12.09
CA LEU A 9 8.14 -18.54 -11.26
C LEU A 9 7.93 -17.03 -11.44
N ALA A 10 7.78 -16.58 -12.69
CA ALA A 10 7.52 -15.17 -12.99
C ALA A 10 6.19 -14.67 -12.40
N PHE A 11 5.14 -15.51 -12.46
CA PHE A 11 3.86 -15.18 -11.85
C PHE A 11 3.95 -15.08 -10.32
N PHE A 12 4.66 -16.01 -9.69
CA PHE A 12 4.85 -16.01 -8.24
C PHE A 12 5.63 -14.76 -7.76
N LEU A 13 6.64 -14.33 -8.51
CA LEU A 13 7.42 -13.13 -8.21
C LEU A 13 6.58 -11.84 -8.32
N ILE A 14 5.68 -11.75 -9.31
CA ILE A 14 4.77 -10.60 -9.45
C ILE A 14 3.76 -10.54 -8.29
N VAL A 15 3.22 -11.69 -7.87
CA VAL A 15 2.27 -11.75 -6.74
C VAL A 15 2.96 -11.38 -5.42
N ILE A 16 4.19 -11.85 -5.20
CA ILE A 16 4.99 -11.49 -4.02
C ILE A 16 5.35 -10.00 -4.03
N SER A 17 5.73 -9.43 -5.18
CA SER A 17 6.01 -7.99 -5.24
C SER A 17 4.76 -7.14 -5.02
N LEU A 18 3.58 -7.62 -5.44
CA LEU A 18 2.31 -6.96 -5.16
C LEU A 18 1.93 -7.03 -3.67
N PHE A 19 2.17 -8.17 -3.02
CA PHE A 19 1.93 -8.34 -1.59
C PHE A 19 2.89 -7.50 -0.74
N LEU A 20 4.17 -7.42 -1.12
CA LEU A 20 5.16 -6.58 -0.45
C LEU A 20 4.91 -5.07 -0.63
N SER A 21 4.22 -4.67 -1.71
CA SER A 21 3.81 -3.27 -1.91
C SER A 21 2.50 -2.90 -1.19
N LEU A 22 1.77 -3.88 -0.67
CA LEU A 22 0.59 -3.68 0.19
C LEU A 22 0.95 -3.57 1.68
N THR A 23 2.19 -3.88 2.07
CA THR A 23 2.69 -3.74 3.46
C THR A 23 3.45 -2.43 3.67
N ILE A 24 3.17 -1.38 2.89
CA ILE A 24 3.67 -0.06 3.23
C ILE A 24 2.90 0.39 4.48
N PRO A 25 3.56 0.57 5.63
CA PRO A 25 2.91 1.13 6.79
C PRO A 25 2.36 2.49 6.39
N VAL A 26 1.03 2.63 6.46
CA VAL A 26 0.38 3.93 6.34
C VAL A 26 0.68 4.63 7.66
N ASP A 27 1.80 5.36 7.71
CA ASP A 27 1.98 6.38 8.74
C ASP A 27 0.83 7.37 8.53
N ALA A 28 -0.12 7.41 9.47
CA ALA A 28 -1.29 8.28 9.43
C ALA A 28 -0.95 9.77 9.56
N TYR A 29 0.34 10.11 9.58
CA TYR A 29 0.85 11.45 9.85
C TYR A 29 1.95 11.83 8.88
N ASP A 30 1.85 13.04 8.31
CA ASP A 30 2.97 13.62 7.59
C ASP A 30 4.00 14.12 8.61
N LYS A 31 5.07 13.33 8.82
CA LYS A 31 6.24 13.68 9.66
C LYS A 31 6.88 15.05 9.33
N LYS A 32 6.45 15.71 8.26
CA LYS A 32 6.90 17.06 7.89
C LYS A 32 6.24 18.16 8.72
N LEU A 33 4.96 18.04 9.06
CA LEU A 33 4.24 19.04 9.86
C LEU A 33 4.49 18.79 11.35
N GLY A 34 4.42 19.84 12.17
CA GLY A 34 4.52 19.76 13.64
C GLY A 34 3.14 19.76 14.27
N ILE A 35 3.07 19.95 15.58
CA ILE A 35 1.82 20.21 16.30
C ILE A 35 1.20 21.53 15.81
N GLU A 36 -0.11 21.55 15.57
CA GLU A 36 -0.85 22.73 15.12
C GLU A 36 -1.96 23.12 16.10
N TRP A 37 -2.52 24.32 15.91
CA TRP A 37 -3.67 24.78 16.70
C TRP A 37 -4.91 23.93 16.40
N GLY A 38 -5.62 23.58 17.48
CA GLY A 38 -6.77 22.67 17.50
C GLY A 38 -6.41 21.24 17.89
N ASP A 39 -5.15 20.83 17.83
CA ASP A 39 -4.72 19.47 18.12
C ASP A 39 -4.94 19.09 19.59
N ARG A 40 -4.96 17.78 19.86
CA ARG A 40 -4.76 17.24 21.21
C ARG A 40 -3.54 16.34 21.21
N VAL A 41 -2.71 16.50 22.23
CA VAL A 41 -1.43 15.81 22.32
C VAL A 41 -1.19 15.25 23.71
N GLU A 42 -0.42 14.17 23.78
CA GLU A 42 0.09 13.62 25.02
C GLU A 42 1.56 13.99 25.20
N VAL A 43 1.88 14.53 26.36
CA VAL A 43 3.19 15.09 26.69
C VAL A 43 3.74 14.43 27.95
N ALA A 44 4.99 13.98 27.88
CA ALA A 44 5.77 13.63 29.07
C ALA A 44 6.62 14.85 29.48
N CYS A 45 6.59 15.22 30.76
CA CYS A 45 7.30 16.39 31.28
C CYS A 45 7.33 16.41 32.81
N GLU A 46 8.23 17.20 33.38
CA GLU A 46 8.31 17.46 34.81
C GLU A 46 7.83 18.89 35.10
N ARG A 47 6.80 19.05 35.93
CA ARG A 47 6.24 20.36 36.27
C ARG A 47 6.81 20.88 37.58
N TYR A 48 7.38 22.07 37.54
CA TYR A 48 7.92 22.83 38.66
C TYR A 48 7.12 24.10 38.91
N ILE A 49 6.94 24.46 40.18
CA ILE A 49 6.40 25.76 40.60
C ILE A 49 7.35 26.32 41.66
N ASP A 50 7.87 27.52 41.43
CA ASP A 50 8.85 28.21 42.29
C ASP A 50 10.06 27.31 42.62
N GLY A 51 10.58 26.63 41.59
CA GLY A 51 11.73 25.72 41.68
C GLY A 51 11.44 24.38 42.37
N LYS A 52 10.21 24.13 42.83
CA LYS A 52 9.81 22.88 43.48
C LYS A 52 9.08 21.98 42.51
N LEU A 53 9.55 20.75 42.35
CA LEU A 53 8.86 19.73 41.57
C LEU A 53 7.48 19.47 42.17
N LYS A 54 6.45 19.53 41.33
CA LYS A 54 5.06 19.30 41.71
C LYS A 54 4.51 18.00 41.14
N THR A 55 4.82 17.71 39.89
CA THR A 55 4.23 16.58 39.16
C THR A 55 5.20 16.10 38.10
N VAL A 56 5.22 14.79 37.87
CA VAL A 56 5.95 14.16 36.76
C VAL A 56 4.91 13.46 35.89
N TYR A 57 4.89 13.82 34.61
CA TYR A 57 4.13 13.15 33.57
C TYR A 57 5.09 12.29 32.76
N SER A 58 4.76 11.02 32.60
CA SER A 58 5.62 10.01 31.98
C SER A 58 4.91 9.36 30.80
N GLU A 59 5.57 8.43 30.12
CA GLU A 59 4.95 7.70 29.00
C GLU A 59 3.75 6.84 29.45
N ASP A 60 3.78 6.33 30.69
CA ASP A 60 2.68 5.54 31.26
C ASP A 60 1.52 6.42 31.77
N TYR A 61 1.82 7.68 32.13
CA TYR A 61 0.86 8.64 32.67
C TYR A 61 1.13 10.04 32.09
N PRO A 62 0.78 10.27 30.81
CA PRO A 62 1.09 11.51 30.13
C PRO A 62 0.13 12.62 30.50
N LEU A 63 0.56 13.87 30.28
CA LEU A 63 -0.30 15.04 30.32
C LEU A 63 -1.01 15.16 28.98
N GLU A 64 -2.34 15.06 28.96
CA GLU A 64 -3.14 15.40 27.78
C GLU A 64 -3.31 16.92 27.71
N VAL A 65 -2.95 17.50 26.57
CA VAL A 65 -2.98 18.94 26.31
C VAL A 65 -3.80 19.19 25.06
N ALA A 66 -4.85 20.00 25.19
CA ALA A 66 -5.50 20.60 24.03
C ALA A 66 -4.69 21.84 23.61
N ILE A 67 -4.40 21.96 22.31
CA ILE A 67 -3.64 23.05 21.73
C ILE A 67 -4.64 24.09 21.24
N ASP A 68 -5.05 24.99 22.12
CA ASP A 68 -6.08 26.00 21.82
C ASP A 68 -5.65 27.36 22.36
N GLU A 69 -6.04 28.42 21.65
CA GLU A 69 -5.69 29.81 21.97
C GLU A 69 -6.39 30.29 23.25
N ASP A 70 -7.55 29.73 23.56
CA ASP A 70 -8.40 30.16 24.69
C ASP A 70 -8.05 29.47 26.04
N ILE A 71 -6.94 28.73 26.11
CA ILE A 71 -6.57 27.97 27.32
C ILE A 71 -5.72 28.80 28.29
N THR A 72 -5.96 28.60 29.59
CA THR A 72 -5.28 29.27 30.72
C THR A 72 -3.74 29.09 30.75
N ASN A 73 -3.20 28.15 29.96
CA ASN A 73 -1.78 27.85 29.85
C ASN A 73 -1.23 28.19 28.45
N TYR A 74 -1.71 29.27 27.82
CA TYR A 74 -1.26 29.69 26.49
C TYR A 74 0.27 29.68 26.33
N ASN A 75 1.03 30.20 27.30
CA ASN A 75 2.51 30.22 27.27
C ASN A 75 3.14 28.83 27.13
N PHE A 76 2.50 27.80 27.70
CA PHE A 76 2.96 26.43 27.53
C PHE A 76 2.59 25.90 26.15
N VAL A 77 1.32 26.09 25.77
CA VAL A 77 0.75 25.59 24.53
C VAL A 77 1.46 26.17 23.30
N SER A 78 1.71 27.48 23.27
CA SER A 78 2.37 28.16 22.15
C SER A 78 3.79 27.63 21.90
N GLU A 79 4.46 27.13 22.94
CA GLU A 79 5.80 26.57 22.84
C GLU A 79 5.82 25.12 22.34
N LEU A 80 4.66 24.44 22.36
CA LEU A 80 4.47 23.10 21.78
C LEU A 80 4.14 23.17 20.29
N VAL A 81 3.50 24.25 19.83
CA VAL A 81 3.16 24.44 18.41
C VAL A 81 4.43 24.38 17.57
N GLY A 82 4.39 23.56 16.51
CA GLY A 82 5.52 23.29 15.62
C GLY A 82 6.48 22.19 16.09
N MET A 83 6.41 21.75 17.36
CA MET A 83 7.18 20.59 17.81
C MET A 83 6.70 19.31 17.13
N LYS A 84 7.61 18.37 16.89
CA LYS A 84 7.26 17.07 16.29
C LYS A 84 7.09 15.98 17.33
N VAL A 85 6.32 14.95 16.98
CA VAL A 85 6.22 13.74 17.80
C VAL A 85 7.61 13.12 17.99
N GLY A 86 7.97 12.84 19.24
CA GLY A 86 9.29 12.36 19.66
C GLY A 86 10.32 13.46 19.92
N GLU A 87 10.05 14.70 19.54
CA GLU A 87 10.92 15.83 19.87
C GLU A 87 10.87 16.15 21.36
N THR A 88 12.01 16.55 21.93
CA THR A 88 12.13 16.93 23.33
C THR A 88 12.66 18.35 23.45
N LYS A 89 11.94 19.18 24.19
CA LYS A 89 12.34 20.53 24.57
C LYS A 89 12.81 20.54 26.01
N SER A 90 13.97 21.13 26.26
CA SER A 90 14.64 21.04 27.57
C SER A 90 13.86 21.75 28.68
N SER A 91 13.32 22.94 28.41
CA SER A 91 12.53 23.70 29.37
C SER A 91 11.55 24.66 28.66
N ILE A 92 10.37 24.83 29.27
CA ILE A 92 9.37 25.85 28.96
C ILE A 92 8.99 26.54 30.27
N SER A 93 9.11 27.86 30.36
CA SER A 93 8.88 28.56 31.62
C SER A 93 8.29 29.95 31.46
N TRP A 94 7.51 30.38 32.45
CA TRP A 94 6.90 31.71 32.48
C TRP A 94 6.56 32.13 33.92
N TYR A 95 6.24 33.41 34.10
CA TYR A 95 5.78 33.96 35.37
C TYR A 95 4.27 34.23 35.33
N VAL A 96 3.59 33.99 36.44
CA VAL A 96 2.15 34.26 36.61
C VAL A 96 1.94 35.13 37.84
N THR A 97 1.27 36.27 37.65
CA THR A 97 0.79 37.09 38.75
C THR A 97 -0.49 36.51 39.31
N GLN A 98 -0.46 36.10 40.57
CA GLN A 98 -1.58 35.57 41.32
C GLN A 98 -2.56 36.69 41.70
N THR A 99 -3.80 36.32 42.04
CA THR A 99 -4.85 37.28 42.43
C THR A 99 -4.50 38.12 43.67
N ASN A 100 -3.61 37.61 44.54
CA ASN A 100 -3.12 38.34 45.71
C ASN A 100 -1.91 39.27 45.41
N GLY A 101 -1.54 39.44 44.14
CA GLY A 101 -0.42 40.27 43.70
C GLY A 101 0.96 39.60 43.80
N SER A 102 1.06 38.38 44.34
CA SER A 102 2.32 37.62 44.32
C SER A 102 2.62 37.09 42.91
N VAL A 103 3.90 36.89 42.60
CA VAL A 103 4.34 36.32 41.31
C VAL A 103 4.90 34.94 41.56
N SER A 104 4.38 33.95 40.80
CA SER A 104 4.86 32.57 40.81
C SER A 104 5.60 32.26 39.51
N TYR A 105 6.69 31.50 39.60
CA TYR A 105 7.43 30.97 38.46
C TYR A 105 6.96 29.55 38.14
N PHE A 106 6.56 29.32 36.88
CA PHE A 106 6.16 28.02 36.36
C PHE A 106 7.21 27.53 35.38
N GLU A 107 7.58 26.26 35.49
CA GLU A 107 8.54 25.64 34.58
C GLU A 107 8.14 24.19 34.30
N TYR A 108 8.24 23.79 33.04
CA TYR A 108 8.13 22.42 32.58
C TYR A 108 9.47 22.00 32.00
N LYS A 109 10.06 20.91 32.50
CA LYS A 109 11.32 20.34 32.00
C LYS A 109 11.11 19.06 31.23
N ASN A 110 12.06 18.75 30.33
CA ASN A 110 12.09 17.51 29.54
C ASN A 110 10.78 17.27 28.80
N VAL A 111 10.24 18.32 28.18
CA VAL A 111 8.93 18.31 27.52
C VAL A 111 9.03 17.53 26.22
N LYS A 112 8.48 16.32 26.21
CA LYS A 112 8.51 15.41 25.06
C LYS A 112 7.10 15.14 24.55
N ILE A 113 6.90 15.34 23.24
CA ILE A 113 5.66 14.97 22.58
C ILE A 113 5.66 13.46 22.35
N LEU A 114 4.70 12.75 22.95
CA LEU A 114 4.60 11.30 22.81
C LEU A 114 3.78 10.91 21.59
N ARG A 115 2.62 11.53 21.44
CA ARG A 115 1.70 11.33 20.31
C ARG A 115 0.67 12.44 20.22
N ILE A 116 0.10 12.58 19.03
CA ILE A 116 -1.10 13.38 18.79
C ILE A 116 -2.31 12.44 18.96
N THR A 117 -3.25 12.80 19.85
CA THR A 117 -4.48 12.03 20.11
C THR A 117 -5.65 12.50 19.26
N LEU A 118 -5.63 13.77 18.83
CA LEU A 118 -6.58 14.35 17.89
C LEU A 118 -5.85 15.33 16.98
N ASP A 119 -5.98 15.16 15.67
CA ASP A 119 -5.47 16.09 14.66
C ASP A 119 -6.64 16.97 14.21
N ALA A 120 -6.51 18.28 14.38
CA ALA A 120 -7.55 19.25 14.02
C ALA A 120 -7.35 19.84 12.62
N THR A 121 -6.26 19.50 11.92
CA THR A 121 -6.11 19.96 10.54
C THR A 121 -7.22 19.39 9.66
N PRO A 122 -7.89 20.22 8.85
CA PRO A 122 -8.82 19.74 7.84
C PRO A 122 -8.05 18.98 6.76
N ASP A 123 -7.92 17.66 6.93
CA ASP A 123 -7.45 16.65 5.97
C ASP A 123 -6.44 17.17 4.92
N HIS A 124 -5.19 17.35 5.34
CA HIS A 124 -4.05 17.31 4.41
C HIS A 124 -3.20 16.05 4.53
N THR A 125 -3.63 15.08 5.36
CA THR A 125 -2.85 13.89 5.72
C THR A 125 -3.62 12.59 5.42
N GLY A 126 -3.29 11.98 4.29
CA GLY A 126 -3.52 10.55 4.05
C GLY A 126 -4.91 10.16 3.53
N PRO A 127 -5.03 8.96 2.94
CA PRO A 127 -6.29 8.53 2.38
C PRO A 127 -7.31 8.38 3.52
N SER A 128 -8.28 9.29 3.60
CA SER A 128 -9.53 9.10 4.34
C SER A 128 -10.04 7.66 4.20
N ALA A 129 -10.76 7.11 5.17
CA ALA A 129 -11.26 5.73 5.10
C ALA A 129 -11.96 5.39 3.75
N GLY A 130 -12.56 6.40 3.11
CA GLY A 130 -13.07 6.33 1.74
C GLY A 130 -11.99 6.17 0.65
N ASN A 131 -10.85 6.85 0.76
CA ASN A 131 -9.71 6.69 -0.14
C ASN A 131 -9.00 5.34 0.06
N VAL A 132 -8.91 4.79 1.27
CA VAL A 132 -8.39 3.42 1.49
C VAL A 132 -9.30 2.41 0.81
N LEU A 133 -10.62 2.56 0.96
CA LEU A 133 -11.61 1.72 0.28
C LEU A 133 -11.49 1.83 -1.25
N LEU A 134 -11.29 3.05 -1.79
CA LEU A 134 -11.08 3.28 -3.22
C LEU A 134 -9.77 2.68 -3.74
N ILE A 135 -8.70 2.71 -2.95
CA ILE A 135 -7.42 2.06 -3.29
C ILE A 135 -7.62 0.53 -3.35
N ILE A 136 -8.26 -0.06 -2.34
CA ILE A 136 -8.58 -1.49 -2.32
C ILE A 136 -9.45 -1.86 -3.53
N LEU A 137 -10.48 -1.07 -3.82
CA LEU A 137 -11.36 -1.29 -4.97
C LEU A 137 -10.59 -1.23 -6.29
N LYS A 138 -9.68 -0.25 -6.47
CA LYS A 138 -8.81 -0.13 -7.65
C LYS A 138 -7.88 -1.32 -7.80
N VAL A 139 -7.32 -1.84 -6.72
CA VAL A 139 -6.45 -3.03 -6.73
C VAL A 139 -7.24 -4.27 -7.16
N ILE A 140 -8.44 -4.48 -6.59
CA ILE A 140 -9.32 -5.59 -6.96
C ILE A 140 -9.73 -5.48 -8.44
N LEU A 141 -10.09 -4.28 -8.90
CA LEU A 141 -10.45 -4.03 -10.30
C LEU A 141 -9.26 -4.31 -11.23
N GLY A 142 -8.06 -3.85 -10.86
CA GLY A 142 -6.83 -4.07 -11.61
C GLY A 142 -6.46 -5.55 -11.74
N LEU A 143 -6.60 -6.31 -10.65
CA LEU A 143 -6.39 -7.77 -10.68
C LEU A 143 -7.42 -8.46 -11.57
N GLY A 144 -8.70 -8.09 -11.46
CA GLY A 144 -9.76 -8.61 -12.32
C GLY A 144 -9.50 -8.37 -13.81
N LEU A 145 -9.10 -7.14 -14.16
CA LEU A 145 -8.74 -6.76 -15.54
C LEU A 145 -7.54 -7.56 -16.05
N ALA A 146 -6.51 -7.74 -15.23
CA ALA A 146 -5.34 -8.54 -15.58
C ALA A 146 -5.69 -10.01 -15.87
N PHE A 147 -6.56 -10.63 -15.06
CA PHE A 147 -7.06 -11.99 -15.31
C PHE A 147 -7.84 -12.11 -16.61
N VAL A 148 -8.71 -11.14 -16.91
CA VAL A 148 -9.48 -11.11 -18.18
C VAL A 148 -8.53 -10.98 -19.38
N LEU A 149 -7.53 -10.11 -19.29
CA LEU A 149 -6.54 -9.90 -20.35
C LEU A 149 -5.69 -11.15 -20.58
N LEU A 150 -5.23 -11.81 -19.52
CA LEU A 150 -4.53 -13.09 -19.60
C LEU A 150 -5.38 -14.19 -20.24
N TYR A 151 -6.67 -14.26 -19.89
CA TYR A 151 -7.60 -15.21 -20.50
C TYR A 151 -7.81 -14.95 -21.99
N LEU A 152 -7.98 -13.68 -22.39
CA LEU A 152 -8.11 -13.29 -23.79
C LEU A 152 -6.85 -13.59 -24.59
N ILE A 153 -5.67 -13.29 -24.04
CA ILE A 153 -4.38 -13.64 -24.65
C ILE A 153 -4.28 -15.16 -24.82
N TYR A 154 -4.62 -15.95 -23.80
CA TYR A 154 -4.62 -17.41 -23.88
C TYR A 154 -5.57 -17.93 -24.96
N LYS A 155 -6.79 -17.38 -25.05
CA LYS A 155 -7.80 -17.76 -26.05
C LYS A 155 -7.35 -17.41 -27.48
N LEU A 156 -6.76 -16.24 -27.67
CA LEU A 156 -6.19 -15.81 -28.96
C LEU A 156 -4.96 -16.66 -29.32
N TRP A 157 -4.07 -16.90 -28.38
CA TRP A 157 -2.92 -17.81 -28.56
C TRP A 157 -3.37 -19.21 -28.97
N LYS A 158 -4.40 -19.77 -28.35
CA LYS A 158 -4.96 -21.07 -28.75
C LYS A 158 -5.45 -21.05 -30.20
N ARG A 159 -6.05 -19.95 -30.67
CA ARG A 159 -6.46 -19.80 -32.08
C ARG A 159 -5.29 -19.69 -33.05
N PHE A 160 -4.23 -18.97 -32.68
CA PHE A 160 -3.04 -18.81 -33.53
C PHE A 160 -2.07 -20.02 -33.50
N LEU A 161 -2.01 -20.76 -32.38
CA LEU A 161 -1.14 -21.94 -32.19
C LEU A 161 -1.81 -23.27 -32.53
N ILE A 162 -3.10 -23.28 -32.89
CA ILE A 162 -3.62 -24.38 -33.72
C ILE A 162 -2.91 -24.23 -35.05
N LYS A 163 -1.76 -24.89 -35.17
CA LYS A 163 -1.01 -25.08 -36.41
C LYS A 163 -2.01 -25.60 -37.44
N LYS A 164 -2.57 -24.69 -38.25
CA LYS A 164 -3.20 -25.07 -39.51
C LYS A 164 -2.11 -25.81 -40.26
N CYS A 165 -2.28 -27.12 -40.41
CA CYS A 165 -1.40 -27.91 -41.26
C CYS A 165 -1.65 -27.44 -42.69
N PHE A 166 -0.94 -26.39 -43.09
CA PHE A 166 -0.97 -25.89 -44.46
C PHE A 166 -0.40 -26.97 -45.36
N LYS A 167 -1.15 -27.25 -46.43
CA LYS A 167 -0.91 -28.26 -47.46
C LYS A 167 0.57 -28.48 -47.72
N CYS A 168 0.98 -29.74 -47.80
CA CYS A 168 2.36 -30.12 -48.15
C CYS A 168 2.79 -29.39 -49.43
N ARG A 169 4.00 -28.82 -49.43
CA ARG A 169 4.63 -28.36 -50.67
C ARG A 169 4.72 -29.58 -51.60
N LYS A 170 4.37 -29.38 -52.88
CA LYS A 170 3.88 -30.36 -53.88
C LYS A 170 4.54 -31.75 -53.99
N ASN A 171 5.69 -32.03 -53.36
CA ASN A 171 6.41 -33.31 -53.47
C ASN A 171 6.73 -33.99 -52.12
N LYS A 172 5.96 -33.74 -51.04
CA LYS A 172 6.20 -34.35 -49.71
C LYS A 172 4.96 -34.98 -49.06
N ALA A 173 3.95 -35.34 -49.85
CA ALA A 173 2.81 -36.09 -49.33
C ALA A 173 3.18 -37.56 -49.17
N ILE A 174 3.10 -38.08 -47.94
CA ILE A 174 3.48 -39.48 -47.60
C ILE A 174 2.21 -40.32 -47.37
N LYS A 175 1.07 -39.68 -47.08
CA LYS A 175 -0.18 -40.35 -46.72
C LYS A 175 -1.38 -39.68 -47.38
N LYS A 176 -2.35 -40.49 -47.82
CA LYS A 176 -3.64 -40.06 -48.36
C LYS A 176 -4.74 -40.37 -47.33
N CYS A 177 -5.64 -39.43 -47.06
CA CYS A 177 -6.80 -39.72 -46.21
C CYS A 177 -7.74 -40.71 -46.92
N SER A 178 -8.15 -41.78 -46.23
CA SER A 178 -8.98 -42.82 -46.86
C SER A 178 -10.42 -42.36 -47.15
N LYS A 179 -10.90 -41.33 -46.45
CA LYS A 179 -12.29 -40.87 -46.53
C LYS A 179 -12.51 -39.74 -47.54
N CYS A 180 -11.61 -38.77 -47.62
CA CYS A 180 -11.73 -37.62 -48.53
C CYS A 180 -10.63 -37.55 -49.60
N GLY A 181 -9.69 -38.50 -49.62
CA GLY A 181 -8.66 -38.59 -50.65
C GLY A 181 -7.57 -37.51 -50.59
N ILE A 182 -7.56 -36.65 -49.57
CA ILE A 182 -6.59 -35.55 -49.45
C ILE A 182 -5.21 -36.05 -49.03
N PHE A 183 -4.19 -35.52 -49.71
CA PHE A 183 -2.78 -35.79 -49.48
C PHE A 183 -2.23 -34.99 -48.30
N LEU A 184 -1.58 -35.66 -47.35
CA LEU A 184 -1.08 -35.09 -46.09
C LEU A 184 0.37 -35.53 -45.80
N CYS A 185 1.08 -34.68 -45.05
CA CYS A 185 2.46 -34.92 -44.60
C CYS A 185 2.41 -35.71 -43.29
N ASP A 186 3.43 -36.50 -42.98
CA ASP A 186 3.47 -37.33 -41.77
C ASP A 186 3.20 -36.52 -40.48
N LYS A 187 3.81 -35.32 -40.39
CA LYS A 187 3.64 -34.40 -39.26
C LYS A 187 2.21 -33.86 -39.09
N CYS A 188 1.35 -33.99 -40.10
CA CYS A 188 -0.04 -33.51 -40.09
C CYS A 188 -1.05 -34.60 -39.76
N THR A 189 -0.65 -35.88 -39.74
CA THR A 189 -1.56 -37.00 -39.47
C THR A 189 -1.88 -37.21 -37.99
N ILE A 190 -1.06 -36.65 -37.09
CA ILE A 190 -1.19 -36.80 -35.63
C ILE A 190 -2.54 -36.25 -35.11
N ASN A 191 -3.09 -35.22 -35.75
CA ASN A 191 -4.33 -34.57 -35.32
C ASN A 191 -5.57 -34.97 -36.14
N GLY A 192 -5.46 -35.92 -37.07
CA GLY A 192 -6.54 -36.28 -37.99
C GLY A 192 -6.61 -35.41 -39.26
N CYS A 193 -7.37 -35.85 -40.25
CA CYS A 193 -7.54 -35.12 -41.51
C CYS A 193 -8.26 -33.77 -41.25
N PRO A 194 -7.72 -32.64 -41.71
CA PRO A 194 -8.30 -31.33 -41.43
C PRO A 194 -9.68 -31.09 -42.07
N GLU A 195 -10.02 -31.81 -43.15
CA GLU A 195 -11.34 -31.66 -43.79
C GLU A 195 -12.40 -32.60 -43.22
N CYS A 196 -12.12 -33.90 -43.17
CA CYS A 196 -13.14 -34.89 -42.78
C CYS A 196 -12.97 -35.39 -41.33
N LYS A 197 -11.99 -34.87 -40.58
CA LYS A 197 -11.61 -35.29 -39.21
C LYS A 197 -11.25 -36.78 -39.05
N SER A 198 -11.20 -37.54 -40.15
CA SER A 198 -10.86 -38.96 -40.13
C SER A 198 -9.42 -39.19 -39.70
N ARG A 199 -9.18 -40.25 -38.92
CA ARG A 199 -7.83 -40.69 -38.50
C ARG A 199 -7.32 -41.88 -39.30
N THR A 200 -8.08 -42.33 -40.30
CA THR A 200 -7.69 -43.41 -41.21
C THR A 200 -6.96 -42.83 -42.43
N PHE A 201 -5.75 -43.34 -42.64
CA PHE A 201 -4.84 -42.88 -43.70
C PHE A 201 -4.26 -44.09 -44.44
N VAL A 202 -4.16 -43.97 -45.76
CA VAL A 202 -3.51 -44.91 -46.66
C VAL A 202 -2.10 -44.37 -46.96
N ARG A 203 -1.09 -45.22 -46.86
CA ARG A 203 0.29 -44.85 -47.24
C ARG A 203 0.39 -44.84 -48.77
N LEU A 204 1.04 -43.82 -49.32
CA LEU A 204 1.37 -43.76 -50.75
C LEU A 204 2.74 -44.38 -51.00
#